data_AF-A0A815WA25-F1
#
_entry.id   AF-A0A815WA25-F1
#
_cell.length_a   1.000
_cell.length_b   1.000
_cell.length_c   1.000
_cell.angle_alpha   90.00
_cell.angle_beta   90.00
_cell.angle_gamma   90.00
#
_symmetry.space_group_name_H-M   'P 1'
#
loop_
_entity.id
_entity.type
_entity.pdbx_description
1 polymer ?
#
loop_
_entity_poly.entity_id
_entity_poly.type
_entity_poly.pdbx_seq_one_letter_code
_entity_poly.pdbx_strand_id
1 'polypeptide(L)'
;MLFGRSSDNKPAAPATPAAPSFEDQLPTLREFLREYNRIAEVCFNDCINDFTGRTTTTSENSCVNFCLEKFLKVTQRISQRFQEQQMLMNENQVVAGKAKGLFQ
;
A
#
# COMPACT_ATOMS: atom_id res chain seq x y z
N MET A 1 -62.16 20.90 7.92
CA MET A 1 -60.91 21.42 8.52
C MET A 1 -60.29 20.32 9.36
N LEU A 2 -58.95 20.22 9.35
CA LEU A 2 -58.10 19.32 10.14
C LEU A 2 -58.03 17.86 9.69
N PHE A 3 -57.01 17.55 8.88
CA PHE A 3 -56.06 16.46 9.15
C PHE A 3 -54.71 16.86 8.56
N GLY A 4 -53.93 17.60 9.34
CA GLY A 4 -52.57 18.00 9.03
C GLY A 4 -51.59 17.39 10.03
N ARG A 5 -50.49 16.84 9.47
CA ARG A 5 -49.17 16.52 10.06
C ARG A 5 -49.01 15.27 10.95
N SER A 6 -47.82 14.68 10.78
CA SER A 6 -47.17 13.52 11.45
C SER A 6 -47.42 12.18 10.76
N SER A 7 -46.44 11.40 10.30
CA SER A 7 -44.99 11.37 10.56
C SER A 7 -44.30 10.58 9.45
N ASP A 8 -43.60 11.26 8.54
CA ASP A 8 -42.45 10.66 7.86
C ASP A 8 -41.17 11.23 8.49
N ASN A 9 -40.99 10.92 9.78
CA ASN A 9 -39.68 10.96 10.38
C ASN A 9 -38.93 9.71 9.89
N LYS A 10 -38.42 9.78 8.66
CA LYS A 10 -37.36 8.88 8.24
C LYS A 10 -36.08 9.41 8.89
N PRO A 11 -35.46 8.70 9.85
CA PRO A 11 -34.18 9.14 10.39
C PRO A 11 -33.20 9.31 9.24
N ALA A 12 -32.56 10.47 9.18
CA ALA A 12 -31.44 10.72 8.30
C ALA A 12 -30.41 9.62 8.56
N ALA A 13 -30.23 8.74 7.59
CA ALA A 13 -29.15 7.77 7.65
C ALA A 13 -27.83 8.55 7.79
N PRO A 14 -26.94 8.15 8.71
CA PRO A 14 -25.62 8.76 8.79
C PRO A 14 -24.96 8.64 7.42
N ALA A 15 -24.40 9.74 6.92
CA ALA A 15 -23.65 9.79 5.67
C ALA A 15 -22.61 8.67 5.66
N THR A 16 -22.92 7.59 4.96
CA THR A 16 -21.96 6.51 4.74
C THR A 16 -20.98 7.04 3.71
N PRO A 17 -19.66 7.05 3.97
CA PRO A 17 -18.71 7.35 2.91
C PRO A 17 -18.99 6.37 1.77
N ALA A 18 -19.23 6.89 0.57
CA ALA A 18 -19.48 6.09 -0.62
C ALA A 18 -18.37 5.03 -0.75
N ALA A 19 -18.73 3.78 -1.00
CA ALA A 19 -17.74 2.74 -1.28
C ALA A 19 -16.84 3.23 -2.43
N PRO A 20 -15.51 3.10 -2.32
CA PRO A 20 -14.60 3.60 -3.34
C PRO A 20 -14.93 2.92 -4.67
N SER A 21 -15.11 3.73 -5.71
CA SER A 21 -15.42 3.23 -7.04
C SER A 21 -14.28 2.33 -7.53
N PHE A 22 -14.58 1.35 -8.39
CA PHE A 22 -13.53 0.48 -8.96
C PHE A 22 -12.46 1.28 -9.71
N GLU A 23 -12.84 2.44 -10.26
CA GLU A 23 -11.95 3.36 -10.96
C GLU A 23 -10.86 3.93 -10.03
N ASP A 24 -11.18 4.15 -8.76
CA ASP A 24 -10.21 4.61 -7.74
C ASP A 24 -9.23 3.51 -7.33
N GLN A 25 -9.59 2.24 -7.51
CA GLN A 25 -8.75 1.07 -7.14
C GLN A 25 -7.82 0.64 -8.28
N LEU A 26 -8.13 1.07 -9.50
CA LEU A 26 -7.38 0.69 -10.70
C LEU A 26 -5.89 1.11 -10.67
N PRO A 27 -5.51 2.30 -10.16
CA PRO A 27 -4.10 2.65 -9.96
C PRO A 27 -3.38 1.69 -9.00
N THR A 28 -4.01 1.34 -7.89
CA THR A 28 -3.45 0.42 -6.89
C THR A 28 -3.25 -0.98 -7.46
N LEU A 29 -4.19 -1.47 -8.26
CA LEU A 29 -4.05 -2.76 -8.93
C LEU A 29 -2.91 -2.77 -9.95
N ARG A 30 -2.75 -1.68 -10.71
CA ARG A 30 -1.63 -1.55 -11.65
C ARG A 30 -0.28 -1.56 -10.94
N GLU A 31 -0.19 -0.88 -9.81
CA GLU A 31 1.03 -0.89 -8.99
C GLU A 31 1.31 -2.28 -8.41
N PHE A 32 0.28 -2.98 -7.95
CA PHE A 32 0.41 -4.37 -7.50
C PHE A 32 0.97 -5.29 -8.59
N LEU A 33 0.45 -5.19 -9.82
CA LEU A 33 0.93 -6.01 -10.94
C LEU A 33 2.38 -5.69 -11.33
N ARG A 34 2.78 -4.42 -11.24
CA ARG A 34 4.17 -4.02 -11.43
C ARG A 34 5.07 -4.66 -10.38
N GLU A 35 4.66 -4.61 -9.12
CA GLU A 35 5.44 -5.18 -8.02
C GLU A 35 5.51 -6.71 -8.09
N TYR A 36 4.42 -7.36 -8.48
CA TYR A 36 4.39 -8.80 -8.73
C TYR A 36 5.47 -9.22 -9.74
N ASN A 37 5.55 -8.52 -10.88
CA ASN A 37 6.56 -8.81 -11.91
C ASN A 37 7.98 -8.59 -11.38
N ARG A 38 8.19 -7.55 -10.58
CA ARG A 38 9.48 -7.27 -9.96
C ARG A 38 9.92 -8.39 -9.01
N ILE A 39 9.02 -8.86 -8.16
CA ILE A 39 9.29 -9.96 -7.23
C ILE A 39 9.62 -11.24 -7.99
N ALA A 40 8.84 -11.53 -9.04
CA ALA A 40 9.06 -12.70 -9.87
C ALA A 40 10.45 -12.71 -10.49
N GLU A 41 10.91 -11.58 -11.04
CA GLU A 41 12.26 -11.45 -11.62
C GLU A 41 13.36 -11.62 -10.56
N VAL A 42 13.25 -10.93 -9.43
CA VAL A 42 14.24 -11.00 -8.34
C VAL A 42 14.36 -12.41 -7.80
N CYS A 43 13.24 -13.04 -7.45
CA CYS A 43 13.26 -14.39 -6.88
C CYS A 43 13.66 -15.44 -7.91
N PHE A 44 13.37 -15.24 -9.20
CA PHE A 44 13.88 -16.14 -10.24
C PHE A 44 15.41 -16.08 -10.32
N ASN A 45 15.99 -14.87 -10.41
CA ASN A 45 17.44 -14.67 -10.51
C ASN A 45 18.21 -15.15 -9.27
N ASP A 46 17.62 -15.00 -8.08
CA ASP A 46 18.28 -15.37 -6.82
C ASP A 46 18.14 -16.87 -6.49
N CYS A 47 17.03 -17.50 -6.87
CA CYS A 47 16.71 -18.86 -6.43
C CYS A 47 16.83 -19.93 -7.50
N ILE A 48 16.59 -19.64 -8.79
CA ILE A 48 16.63 -20.64 -9.85
C ILE A 48 18.05 -20.71 -10.41
N ASN A 49 18.74 -21.79 -10.09
CA ASN A 49 20.15 -21.96 -10.43
C ASN A 49 20.48 -23.33 -11.05
N ASP A 50 19.54 -24.28 -11.00
CA ASP A 50 19.70 -25.59 -11.61
C ASP A 50 18.86 -25.69 -12.89
N PHE A 51 19.56 -25.77 -14.03
CA PHE A 51 18.94 -25.91 -15.36
C PHE A 51 19.07 -27.32 -15.93
N THR A 52 19.37 -28.32 -15.09
CA THR A 52 19.53 -29.72 -15.53
C THR A 52 18.19 -30.41 -15.87
N GLY A 53 17.06 -29.84 -15.44
CA GLY A 53 15.73 -30.37 -15.71
C GLY A 53 14.67 -29.28 -15.91
N ARG A 54 13.50 -29.67 -16.44
CA ARG A 54 12.35 -28.76 -16.62
C ARG A 54 11.60 -28.49 -15.31
N THR A 55 11.89 -29.27 -14.26
CA THR A 55 11.24 -29.18 -12.96
C THR A 55 12.15 -28.52 -11.96
N THR A 56 11.63 -27.57 -11.20
CA THR A 56 12.32 -26.95 -10.06
C THR A 56 12.58 -27.97 -8.96
N THR A 57 13.77 -27.91 -8.35
CA THR A 57 14.15 -28.76 -7.22
C THR A 57 13.44 -28.33 -5.92
N THR A 58 13.43 -29.20 -4.90
CA THR A 58 12.84 -28.86 -3.58
C THR A 58 13.55 -27.69 -2.90
N SER A 59 14.86 -27.56 -3.11
CA SER A 59 15.67 -26.43 -2.62
C SER A 59 15.27 -25.12 -3.27
N GLU A 60 15.08 -25.10 -4.60
CA GLU A 60 14.65 -23.91 -5.33
C GLU A 60 13.24 -23.48 -4.90
N ASN A 61 12.32 -24.44 -4.75
CA ASN A 61 10.97 -24.17 -4.23
C ASN A 61 11.00 -23.56 -2.83
N SER A 62 11.85 -24.07 -1.95
CA SER A 62 12.02 -23.50 -0.60
C SER A 62 12.61 -22.09 -0.66
N CYS A 63 13.62 -21.88 -1.51
CA CYS A 63 14.24 -20.56 -1.71
C CYS A 63 13.22 -19.52 -2.19
N VAL A 64 12.40 -19.84 -3.20
CA VAL A 64 11.40 -18.90 -3.75
C VAL A 64 10.38 -18.49 -2.68
N ASN A 65 9.94 -19.42 -1.82
CA ASN A 65 9.04 -19.11 -0.71
C ASN A 65 9.68 -18.13 0.30
N PHE A 66 10.93 -18.39 0.71
CA PHE A 66 11.65 -17.49 1.60
C PHE A 66 12.00 -16.15 0.95
N CYS A 67 12.29 -16.14 -0.36
CA CYS A 67 12.55 -14.92 -1.12
C CYS A 67 11.33 -14.00 -1.12
N LEU A 68 10.15 -14.54 -1.43
CA LEU A 68 8.89 -13.78 -1.39
C LEU A 68 8.63 -13.23 0.02
N GLU A 69 8.74 -14.07 1.05
CA GLU A 69 8.51 -13.65 2.44
C GLU A 69 9.49 -12.54 2.87
N LYS A 70 10.78 -12.70 2.53
CA LYS A 70 11.82 -11.72 2.80
C LYS A 70 11.54 -10.40 2.08
N PHE A 71 11.16 -10.46 0.80
CA PHE A 71 10.87 -9.29 -0.01
C PHE A 71 9.73 -8.46 0.59
N LEU A 72 8.62 -9.11 0.96
CA LEU A 72 7.47 -8.43 1.56
C LEU A 72 7.82 -7.80 2.91
N LYS A 73 8.53 -8.53 3.78
CA LYS A 73 8.98 -8.02 5.08
C LYS A 73 9.93 -6.83 4.94
N VAL A 74 10.85 -6.89 3.97
CA VAL A 74 11.79 -5.80 3.69
C VAL A 74 11.04 -4.57 3.17
N THR A 75 10.13 -4.73 2.23
CA THR A 75 9.32 -3.63 1.67
C THR A 75 8.50 -2.93 2.75
N GLN A 76 7.89 -3.69 3.67
CA GLN A 76 7.18 -3.14 4.81
C GLN A 76 8.10 -2.38 5.77
N ARG A 77 9.27 -2.95 6.09
CA ARG A 77 10.24 -2.32 6.98
C ARG A 77 10.83 -1.05 6.39
N ILE A 78 11.15 -1.04 5.09
CA ILE A 78 11.62 0.15 4.36
C ILE A 78 10.54 1.24 4.43
N SER A 79 9.28 0.88 4.15
CA SER A 79 8.16 1.82 4.21
C SER A 79 8.03 2.48 5.59
N GLN A 80 8.15 1.71 6.67
CA GLN A 80 8.12 2.25 8.03
C GLN A 80 9.25 3.25 8.28
N ARG A 81 10.49 2.90 7.92
CA ARG A 81 11.65 3.79 8.12
C ARG A 81 11.57 5.04 7.24
N PHE A 82 11.04 4.91 6.03
CA PHE A 82 10.82 6.04 5.14
C PHE A 82 9.81 7.03 5.73
N GLN A 83 8.70 6.52 6.29
CA GLN A 83 7.71 7.37 6.97
C GLN A 83 8.30 8.09 8.19
N GLU A 84 9.12 7.41 9.01
CA GLU A 84 9.84 8.04 10.12
C GLU A 84 10.72 9.20 9.65
N GLN A 85 11.49 9.02 8.58
CA GLN A 85 12.35 10.07 8.02
C GLN A 85 11.55 11.22 7.40
N GLN A 86 10.44 10.91 6.72
CA GLN A 86 9.58 11.91 6.11
C GLN A 86 8.99 12.86 7.17
N MET A 87 8.61 12.33 8.34
CA MET A 87 8.12 13.14 9.46
C MET A 87 9.21 14.06 10.01
N LEU A 88 10.41 13.54 10.27
CA LEU A 88 11.54 14.34 10.77
C LEU A 88 11.94 15.45 9.79
N MET A 89 11.97 15.14 8.48
CA MET A 89 12.26 16.13 7.45
C MET A 89 11.19 17.22 7.40
N ASN A 90 9.92 16.85 7.52
CA ASN A 90 8.82 17.81 7.55
C ASN A 90 8.88 18.72 8.79
N GLU A 91 9.19 18.17 9.98
CA GLU A 91 9.40 18.96 11.20
C GLU A 91 10.56 19.94 11.04
N ASN A 92 11.69 19.49 10.50
CA ASN A 92 12.85 20.34 10.23
C ASN A 92 12.53 21.43 9.20
N GLN A 93 11.73 21.13 8.17
CA GLN A 93 11.28 22.11 7.19
C GLN A 93 10.32 23.14 7.80
N VAL A 94 9.42 22.74 8.70
CA VAL A 94 8.53 23.66 9.42
C VAL A 94 9.33 24.57 10.36
N VAL A 95 10.33 24.04 11.08
CA VAL A 95 11.20 24.85 11.94
C VAL A 95 12.07 25.81 11.11
N ALA A 96 12.63 25.35 9.98
CA ALA A 96 13.37 26.21 9.06
C ALA A 96 12.49 27.29 8.39
N GLY A 97 11.23 26.97 8.10
CA GLY A 97 10.25 27.94 7.58
C GLY A 97 9.84 28.98 8.61
N LYS A 98 9.68 28.58 9.88
CA LYS A 98 9.47 29.50 11.02
C LYS A 98 10.68 30.40 11.24
N ALA A 99 11.91 29.87 11.15
CA ALA A 99 13.14 30.65 11.29
C ALA A 99 13.36 31.66 10.14
N LYS A 100 12.79 31.41 8.95
CA LYS A 100 12.84 32.32 7.80
C LYS A 100 11.66 33.30 7.71
N GLY A 101 10.77 33.34 8.71
CA GLY A 101 9.68 34.32 8.78
C GLY A 101 8.55 34.11 7.75
N LEU A 102 8.42 32.92 7.16
CA LEU A 102 7.42 32.64 6.11
C LEU A 102 6.02 32.29 6.65
N PHE A 103 5.87 32.11 7.96
CA PHE A 103 4.58 31.94 8.63
C PHE A 103 4.38 33.11 9.62
N GLN A 104 3.72 34.17 9.15
CA GLN A 104 3.21 35.28 9.96
C GLN A 104 1.68 35.26 9.93
#